data_AF-A0AA39ZAU6-F1
#
_entry.id   AF-A0AA39ZAU6-F1
#
_cell.length_a   1.000
_cell.length_b   1.000
_cell.length_c   1.000
_cell.angle_alpha   90.00
_cell.angle_beta   90.00
_cell.angle_gamma   90.00
#
_symmetry.space_group_name_H-M   'P 1'
#
loop_
_entity.id
_entity.type
_entity.pdbx_description
1 polymer ?
#
loop_
_entity_poly.entity_id
_entity_poly.type
_entity_poly.pdbx_seq_one_letter_code
_entity_poly.pdbx_strand_id
1 'polypeptide(L)'
;MATRRIISQEKTLLDQPDPNSISSSSPAQKSNIAPAVPAAVIFKLLAFTLAMIVVPIGSYFATVNTLFKGNSTYAGGLAAIMANVVLIGYVLVAMAEDQSDRLEEEKKQKQEGKKDR
;
A
#
# COMPACT_ATOMS: atom_id res chain seq x y z
N MET A 1 -66.51 -7.32 -24.96
CA MET A 1 -65.35 -8.15 -24.62
C MET A 1 -64.18 -7.23 -24.31
N ALA A 2 -63.76 -7.14 -23.05
CA ALA A 2 -62.63 -6.29 -22.64
C ALA A 2 -61.72 -7.08 -21.69
N THR A 3 -60.48 -7.27 -22.13
CA THR A 3 -59.38 -7.97 -21.46
C THR A 3 -58.93 -7.20 -20.22
N ARG A 4 -58.86 -7.86 -19.05
CA ARG A 4 -58.20 -7.30 -17.87
C ARG A 4 -56.68 -7.45 -18.02
N ARG A 5 -55.98 -6.33 -18.16
CA ARG A 5 -54.52 -6.26 -18.04
C ARG A 5 -54.16 -6.32 -16.55
N ILE A 6 -53.49 -7.39 -16.13
CA ILE A 6 -52.86 -7.47 -14.82
C ILE A 6 -51.65 -6.52 -14.87
N ILE A 7 -51.68 -5.47 -14.05
CA ILE A 7 -50.57 -4.52 -13.87
C ILE A 7 -49.75 -5.06 -12.70
N SER A 8 -48.51 -5.42 -12.99
CA SER A 8 -47.52 -5.94 -12.03
C SER A 8 -47.41 -5.07 -10.79
N GLN A 9 -47.37 -5.72 -9.63
CA GLN A 9 -47.16 -5.13 -8.31
C GLN A 9 -45.70 -4.74 -8.09
N GLU A 10 -45.15 -3.85 -8.91
CA GLU A 10 -43.84 -3.26 -8.66
C GLU A 10 -44.01 -1.91 -7.95
N LYS A 11 -44.51 -1.95 -6.72
CA LYS A 11 -44.32 -0.84 -5.77
C LYS A 11 -43.00 -1.08 -5.04
N THR A 12 -41.97 -0.47 -5.61
CA THR A 12 -40.66 -0.19 -5.03
C THR A 12 -40.76 0.20 -3.57
N LEU A 13 -40.14 -0.58 -2.69
CA LEU A 13 -39.99 -0.35 -1.24
C LEU A 13 -39.05 0.82 -0.93
N LEU A 14 -39.25 1.97 -1.57
CA LEU A 14 -38.36 3.13 -1.44
C LEU A 14 -39.10 4.48 -1.45
N ASP A 15 -40.39 4.48 -1.08
CA ASP A 15 -41.20 5.69 -1.06
C ASP A 15 -42.04 5.77 0.24
N GLN A 16 -41.38 5.52 1.38
CA GLN A 16 -41.93 5.80 2.70
C GLN A 16 -41.32 7.12 3.19
N PRO A 17 -42.06 8.24 3.21
CA PRO A 17 -41.56 9.48 3.80
C PRO A 17 -41.56 9.36 5.33
N ASP A 18 -40.37 9.34 5.93
CA ASP A 18 -40.19 9.37 7.39
C ASP A 18 -40.65 10.73 7.96
N PRO A 19 -41.54 10.76 8.97
CA PRO A 19 -42.07 12.00 9.56
C PRO A 19 -41.13 12.70 10.56
N ASN A 20 -39.85 12.32 10.63
CA ASN A 20 -38.85 12.96 11.49
C ASN A 20 -37.93 13.93 10.73
N SER A 21 -38.55 14.72 9.84
CA SER A 21 -37.94 15.88 9.19
C SER A 21 -37.88 17.09 10.14
N ILE A 22 -37.20 16.97 11.29
CA ILE A 22 -36.82 18.15 12.08
C ILE A 22 -35.38 17.99 12.56
N SER A 23 -34.57 18.98 12.17
CA SER A 23 -33.22 19.27 12.66
C SER A 23 -32.10 18.32 12.22
N SER A 24 -31.57 18.56 11.03
CA SER A 24 -30.30 19.29 10.92
C SER A 24 -29.78 19.12 9.49
N SER A 25 -29.35 20.24 8.92
CA SER A 25 -28.32 20.26 7.89
C SER A 25 -27.13 19.43 8.35
N SER A 26 -27.17 18.11 8.12
CA SER A 26 -26.00 17.27 8.24
C SER A 26 -25.03 17.72 7.14
N PRO A 27 -23.85 18.26 7.48
CA PRO A 27 -22.91 18.70 6.47
C PRO A 27 -22.63 17.48 5.60
N ALA A 28 -22.57 17.67 4.28
CA ALA A 28 -22.09 16.66 3.35
C ALA A 28 -20.96 15.89 4.03
N GLN A 29 -21.23 14.63 4.38
CA GLN A 29 -20.28 13.76 5.04
C GLN A 29 -19.14 13.62 4.02
N LYS A 30 -18.15 14.51 4.13
CA LYS A 30 -17.01 14.57 3.22
C LYS A 30 -16.41 13.18 3.30
N SER A 31 -16.51 12.44 2.19
CA SER A 31 -15.84 11.16 2.03
C SER A 31 -14.40 11.40 2.47
N ASN A 32 -13.98 10.74 3.54
CA ASN A 32 -12.64 10.92 4.04
C ASN A 32 -11.70 10.30 3.00
N ILE A 33 -11.17 11.14 2.11
CA ILE A 33 -10.19 10.77 1.08
C ILE A 33 -8.76 10.81 1.65
N ALA A 34 -8.59 10.87 2.97
CA ALA A 34 -7.27 10.68 3.57
C ALA A 34 -6.73 9.34 3.06
N PRO A 35 -5.45 9.28 2.65
CA PRO A 35 -4.88 8.07 2.08
C PRO A 35 -5.08 6.89 3.03
N ALA A 36 -5.85 5.89 2.60
CA ALA A 36 -6.10 4.68 3.39
C ALA A 36 -4.81 3.86 3.64
N VAL A 37 -3.72 4.20 2.93
CA VAL A 37 -2.40 3.60 3.08
C VAL A 37 -1.45 4.57 3.78
N PRO A 38 -0.77 4.17 4.87
CA PRO A 38 0.17 5.02 5.57
C PRO A 38 1.29 5.55 4.67
N ALA A 39 1.63 6.84 4.79
CA ALA A 39 2.66 7.48 3.97
C ALA A 39 4.04 6.79 4.05
N ALA A 40 4.36 6.20 5.21
CA ALA A 40 5.58 5.41 5.39
C ALA A 40 5.65 4.22 4.43
N VAL A 41 4.52 3.53 4.20
CA VAL A 41 4.44 2.39 3.26
C VAL A 41 4.68 2.87 1.84
N ILE A 42 4.11 4.00 1.45
CA ILE A 42 4.33 4.58 0.11
C ILE A 42 5.82 4.85 -0.13
N PHE A 43 6.51 5.44 0.85
CA PHE A 43 7.93 5.73 0.73
C PHE A 43 8.78 4.44 0.63
N LYS A 44 8.44 3.40 1.38
CA LYS A 44 9.10 2.08 1.30
C LYS A 44 8.91 1.45 -0.08
N LEU A 45 7.69 1.45 -0.62
CA LEU A 45 7.41 0.93 -1.96
C LEU A 45 8.19 1.70 -3.03
N LEU A 46 8.25 3.02 -2.93
CA LEU A 46 9.05 3.85 -3.83
C LEU A 46 10.55 3.51 -3.72
N ALA A 47 11.09 3.46 -2.51
CA ALA A 47 12.51 3.15 -2.30
C ALA A 47 12.89 1.79 -2.87
N PHE A 48 12.06 0.76 -2.68
CA PHE A 48 12.33 -0.56 -3.21
C PHE A 48 12.22 -0.66 -4.73
N THR A 49 11.22 -0.01 -5.32
CA THR A 49 11.10 0.06 -6.78
C THR A 49 12.30 0.76 -7.41
N LEU A 50 12.76 1.87 -6.82
CA LEU A 50 13.96 2.56 -7.27
C LEU A 50 15.20 1.68 -7.08
N ALA A 51 15.36 1.03 -5.93
CA ALA A 51 16.50 0.15 -5.66
C ALA A 51 16.58 -1.01 -6.67
N MET A 52 15.46 -1.62 -7.03
CA MET A 52 15.42 -2.73 -7.97
C MET A 52 15.85 -2.33 -9.40
N ILE A 53 15.69 -1.05 -9.75
CA ILE A 53 16.11 -0.50 -11.04
C ILE A 53 17.56 -0.01 -10.96
N VAL A 54 17.86 0.83 -9.97
CA VAL A 54 19.14 1.54 -9.88
C VAL A 54 20.28 0.63 -9.47
N VAL A 55 20.07 -0.34 -8.59
CA VAL A 55 21.18 -1.17 -8.09
C VAL A 55 21.69 -2.15 -9.18
N PRO A 56 20.84 -2.93 -9.88
CA PRO A 56 21.33 -3.84 -10.93
C PRO A 56 21.87 -3.08 -12.15
N ILE A 57 21.18 -2.02 -12.58
CA ILE A 57 21.60 -1.20 -13.73
C ILE A 57 22.86 -0.40 -13.38
N GLY A 58 22.88 0.21 -12.19
CA GLY A 58 24.04 0.93 -11.68
C GLY A 58 25.25 0.01 -11.53
N SER A 59 25.06 -1.21 -11.03
CA SER A 59 26.13 -2.20 -10.97
C SER A 59 26.66 -2.59 -12.34
N TYR A 60 25.80 -2.71 -13.35
CA TYR A 60 26.22 -2.97 -14.73
C TYR A 60 27.14 -1.86 -15.25
N PHE A 61 26.67 -0.60 -15.21
CA PHE A 61 27.43 0.53 -15.73
C PHE A 61 28.68 0.87 -14.89
N ALA A 62 28.62 0.63 -13.58
CA ALA A 62 29.79 0.78 -12.72
C ALA A 62 30.87 -0.25 -13.07
N THR A 63 30.50 -1.51 -13.30
CA THR A 63 31.47 -2.61 -13.50
C THR A 63 31.94 -2.81 -14.94
N VAL A 64 31.14 -2.43 -15.95
CA VAL A 64 31.49 -2.61 -17.37
C VAL A 64 32.77 -1.89 -17.77
N ASN A 65 33.00 -0.68 -17.25
CA ASN A 65 34.17 0.13 -17.57
C ASN A 65 35.31 0.02 -16.56
N THR A 66 35.03 -0.33 -15.30
CA THR A 66 36.06 -0.36 -14.24
C THR A 66 36.70 -1.73 -14.06
N LEU A 67 35.94 -2.83 -14.16
CA LEU A 67 36.43 -4.19 -13.90
C LEU A 67 36.63 -5.00 -15.19
N PHE A 68 35.71 -4.87 -16.16
CA PHE A 68 35.66 -5.78 -17.32
C PHE A 68 36.12 -5.19 -18.66
N LYS A 69 36.69 -3.96 -18.67
CA LYS A 69 37.26 -3.30 -19.87
C LYS A 69 36.35 -3.36 -21.10
N GLY A 70 35.03 -3.20 -20.91
CA GLY A 70 34.05 -3.21 -21.99
C GLY A 70 33.43 -4.57 -22.34
N ASN A 71 33.72 -5.66 -21.59
CA ASN A 71 33.04 -6.93 -21.81
C ASN A 71 31.66 -6.95 -21.13
N SER A 72 30.64 -6.60 -21.92
CA SER A 72 29.23 -6.52 -21.49
C SER A 72 28.66 -7.85 -20.99
N THR A 73 29.19 -8.99 -21.40
CA THR A 73 28.70 -10.31 -20.94
C THR A 73 29.03 -10.56 -19.47
N TYR A 74 30.27 -10.26 -19.04
CA TYR A 74 30.66 -10.41 -17.64
C TYR A 74 30.03 -9.34 -16.76
N ALA A 75 29.92 -8.10 -17.24
CA ALA A 75 29.22 -7.03 -16.53
C ALA A 75 27.72 -7.34 -16.37
N GLY A 76 27.08 -7.88 -17.41
CA GLY A 76 25.68 -8.32 -17.37
C GLY A 76 25.47 -9.50 -16.41
N GLY A 77 26.38 -10.48 -16.41
CA GLY A 77 26.35 -11.59 -15.45
C GLY A 77 26.48 -11.11 -13.99
N LEU A 78 27.37 -10.15 -13.73
CA LEU A 78 27.52 -9.56 -12.40
C LEU A 78 26.27 -8.76 -11.99
N ALA A 79 25.63 -8.04 -12.92
CA ALA A 79 24.38 -7.34 -12.66
C ALA A 79 23.24 -8.32 -12.28
N ALA A 80 23.16 -9.48 -12.92
CA ALA A 80 22.20 -10.53 -12.55
C ALA A 80 22.45 -11.09 -11.14
N ILE A 81 23.72 -11.28 -10.76
CA ILE A 81 24.07 -11.66 -9.38
C ILE A 81 23.65 -10.56 -8.40
N MET A 82 23.92 -9.29 -8.72
CA MET A 82 23.53 -8.17 -7.88
C MET A 82 22.01 -8.02 -7.72
N ALA A 83 21.22 -8.38 -8.73
CA ALA A 83 19.76 -8.41 -8.61
C ALA A 83 19.31 -9.41 -7.51
N ASN A 84 19.96 -10.58 -7.41
CA ASN A 84 19.68 -11.54 -6.34
C ASN A 84 20.14 -11.03 -4.97
N VAL A 85 21.24 -10.28 -4.90
CA VAL A 85 21.67 -9.61 -3.66
C VAL A 85 20.65 -8.58 -3.22
N VAL A 86 20.08 -7.80 -4.15
CA VAL A 86 18.99 -6.83 -3.85
C VAL A 86 17.77 -7.55 -3.29
N LEU A 87 17.40 -8.72 -3.84
CA LEU A 87 16.29 -9.52 -3.31
C LEU A 87 16.56 -9.96 -1.86
N ILE A 88 17.77 -10.45 -1.56
CA ILE A 88 18.13 -10.82 -0.19
C ILE A 88 18.12 -9.59 0.73
N GLY A 89 18.65 -8.46 0.26
CA GLY A 89 18.61 -7.18 0.98
C GLY A 89 17.18 -6.72 1.29
N TYR A 90 16.25 -6.90 0.34
CA TYR A 90 14.82 -6.64 0.55
C TYR A 90 14.28 -7.46 1.71
N VAL A 91 14.58 -8.76 1.74
CA VAL A 91 14.10 -9.66 2.81
C VAL A 91 14.67 -9.25 4.17
N LEU A 92 15.96 -8.89 4.23
CA LEU A 92 16.58 -8.41 5.46
C LEU A 92 15.95 -7.11 5.98
N VAL A 93 15.72 -6.13 5.10
CA VAL A 93 15.06 -4.88 5.48
C VAL A 93 13.62 -5.14 5.92
N ALA A 94 12.88 -5.98 5.22
CA ALA A 94 11.52 -6.35 5.61
C ALA A 94 11.49 -7.00 7.00
N MET A 95 12.44 -7.88 7.32
CA MET A 95 12.56 -8.47 8.68
C MET A 95 12.95 -7.45 9.74
N ALA A 96 13.85 -6.52 9.44
CA ALA A 96 14.26 -5.48 10.38
C ALA A 96 13.13 -4.48 10.68
N GLU A 97 12.33 -4.15 9.67
CA GLU A 97 11.14 -3.31 9.82
C GLU A 97 10.05 -4.02 10.63
N ASP A 98 9.78 -5.31 10.35
CA ASP A 98 8.82 -6.11 11.12
C ASP A 98 9.19 -6.19 12.62
N GLN A 99 10.48 -6.33 12.94
CA GLN A 99 10.95 -6.29 14.32
C GLN A 99 10.74 -4.91 14.98
N SER A 100 10.98 -3.83 14.25
CA SER A 100 10.86 -2.46 14.76
C SER A 100 9.42 -2.10 15.08
N ASP A 101 8.48 -2.46 14.19
CA ASP A 101 7.05 -2.23 14.38
C ASP A 101 6.53 -2.98 15.62
N ARG A 102 6.94 -4.24 15.80
CA ARG A 102 6.59 -5.07 16.98
C ARG A 102 7.10 -4.47 18.29
N LEU A 103 8.32 -3.92 18.28
CA LEU A 103 8.93 -3.27 19.46
C LEU A 103 8.24 -1.94 19.82
N GLU A 104 7.76 -1.19 18.83
CA GLU A 104 6.99 0.04 19.07
C GLU A 104 5.60 -0.24 19.64
N GLU A 105 4.93 -1.29 19.15
CA GLU A 105 3.65 -1.74 19.68
C GLU A 105 3.74 -2.21 21.13
N GLU A 106 4.77 -3.01 21.46
CA GLU A 106 5.02 -3.45 22.84
C GLU A 106 5.30 -2.29 23.80
N LYS A 107 6.00 -1.25 23.32
CA LYS A 107 6.27 -0.03 24.11
C LYS A 107 5.01 0.79 24.36
N LYS A 108 4.15 0.94 23.35
CA LYS A 108 2.85 1.64 23.51
C LYS A 108 1.96 0.91 24.51
N GLN A 109 1.83 -0.40 24.40
CA GLN A 109 1.03 -1.21 25.34
C GLN A 109 1.55 -1.11 26.78
N LYS A 110 2.87 -1.11 27.00
CA LYS A 110 3.47 -0.94 28.34
C LYS A 110 3.28 0.47 28.93
N GLN A 111 3.19 1.51 28.09
CA GLN A 111 2.95 2.88 28.55
C GLN A 111 1.47 3.12 28.88
N GLU A 112 0.55 2.55 28.12
CA GLU A 112 -0.90 2.62 28.36
C GLU A 112 -1.28 1.89 29.65
N GLY A 113 -0.82 0.64 29.85
CA GLY A 113 -1.09 -0.12 31.08
C GLY A 113 -0.49 0.45 32.37
N LYS A 114 0.44 1.41 32.28
CA LYS A 114 0.98 2.17 33.43
C LYS A 114 0.19 3.44 33.73
N LYS A 115 -0.61 3.94 32.78
CA LYS A 115 -1.43 5.15 32.95
C LYS A 115 -2.77 4.85 33.60
N ASP A 116 -3.24 3.61 33.49
CA ASP A 116 -4.50 3.12 34.05
C ASP A 116 -4.37 2.57 35.50
N ARG A 117 -3.18 2.62 36.10
CA ARG A 117 -2.91 2.27 37.52
C ARG A 117 -2.50 3.50 38.31
#